data_AF-A0A815XQ17-F1
#
_entry.id   AF-A0A815XQ17-F1
#
_cell.length_a   1.000
_cell.length_b   1.000
_cell.length_c   1.000
_cell.angle_alpha   90.00
_cell.angle_beta   90.00
_cell.angle_gamma   90.00
#
_symmetry.space_group_name_H-M   'P 1'
#
loop_
_entity.id
_entity.type
_entity.pdbx_description
1 polymer ?
#
loop_
_entity_poly.entity_id
_entity_poly.type
_entity_poly.pdbx_seq_one_letter_code
_entity_poly.pdbx_strand_id
1 'polypeptide(L)'
;KKVYGNAFAKASERQLVQACHYLDKPQKVNLIAIEAPSSGQGVYTRDQIDYILVTCYVGFKAAELLAHKTHALNISNKQISSRTASRKFRTIIHTGWWGCGAYGNNRQMMVLTQMLAAYWTGIDELVFHTQTREHENDIRAAKQFVDSVLKERKLDNVIDKIFQLNLKWDRSNNT
;
A
#
# COMPACT_ATOMS: atom_id res chain seq x y z
N LYS A 1 -22.49 -5.63 10.31
CA LYS A 1 -21.40 -5.70 11.32
C LYS A 1 -20.10 -5.97 10.58
N LYS A 2 -18.98 -5.33 10.93
CA LYS A 2 -17.67 -5.69 10.36
C LYS A 2 -17.35 -7.13 10.75
N VAL A 3 -16.98 -7.95 9.78
CA VAL A 3 -16.59 -9.35 9.96
C VAL A 3 -15.08 -9.43 9.75
N TYR A 4 -14.30 -9.35 10.83
CA TYR A 4 -12.84 -9.37 10.80
C TYR A 4 -12.27 -9.96 12.11
N GLY A 5 -11.08 -10.57 12.06
CA GLY A 5 -10.41 -11.17 13.22
C GLY A 5 -11.31 -12.14 14.00
N ASN A 6 -11.33 -12.02 15.32
CA ASN A 6 -12.19 -12.82 16.20
C ASN A 6 -13.70 -12.74 15.86
N ALA A 7 -14.17 -11.63 15.29
CA ALA A 7 -15.56 -11.53 14.86
C ALA A 7 -15.85 -12.35 13.59
N PHE A 8 -14.84 -12.53 12.72
CA PHE A 8 -14.94 -13.45 11.59
C PHE A 8 -14.95 -14.90 12.06
N ALA A 9 -14.05 -15.27 12.96
CA ALA A 9 -13.97 -16.64 13.49
C ALA A 9 -15.27 -17.11 14.18
N LYS A 10 -16.06 -16.19 14.72
CA LYS A 10 -17.33 -16.46 15.41
C LYS A 10 -18.57 -16.21 14.53
N ALA A 11 -18.41 -15.75 13.30
CA ALA A 11 -19.54 -15.38 12.44
C ALA A 11 -20.26 -16.63 11.92
N SER A 12 -21.58 -16.58 11.89
CA SER A 12 -22.38 -17.60 11.20
C SER A 12 -22.32 -17.42 9.68
N GLU A 13 -22.58 -18.48 8.92
CA GLU A 13 -22.65 -18.43 7.46
C GLU A 13 -23.59 -17.31 6.96
N ARG A 14 -24.77 -17.18 7.59
CA ARG A 14 -25.71 -16.09 7.28
C ARG A 14 -25.09 -14.71 7.46
N GLN A 15 -24.28 -14.50 8.50
CA GLN A 15 -23.60 -13.23 8.73
C GLN A 15 -22.51 -12.97 7.68
N LEU A 16 -21.80 -14.02 7.24
CA LEU A 16 -20.81 -13.92 6.17
C LEU A 16 -21.47 -13.56 4.84
N VAL A 17 -22.54 -14.26 4.45
CA VAL A 17 -23.31 -13.99 3.23
C VAL A 17 -23.85 -12.56 3.22
N GLN A 18 -24.33 -12.05 4.36
CA GLN A 18 -24.79 -10.66 4.48
C GLN A 18 -23.66 -9.62 4.45
N ALA A 19 -22.44 -10.00 4.83
CA ALA A 19 -21.28 -9.09 4.87
C ALA A 19 -20.47 -9.08 3.56
N CYS A 20 -20.68 -10.08 2.69
CA CYS A 20 -19.96 -10.23 1.43
C CYS A 20 -20.84 -9.86 0.24
N HIS A 21 -20.20 -9.33 -0.81
CA HIS A 21 -20.82 -9.21 -2.11
C HIS A 21 -20.24 -10.30 -3.02
N TYR A 22 -21.06 -11.27 -3.40
CA TYR A 22 -20.64 -12.35 -4.28
C TYR A 22 -20.51 -11.86 -5.73
N LEU A 23 -19.37 -12.14 -6.35
CA LEU A 23 -19.13 -11.87 -7.76
C LEU A 23 -19.33 -13.19 -8.54
N ASP A 24 -20.36 -13.23 -9.37
CA ASP A 24 -20.79 -14.40 -10.15
C ASP A 24 -19.79 -14.83 -11.24
N LYS A 25 -18.96 -13.90 -11.69
CA LYS A 25 -17.92 -14.14 -12.69
C LYS A 25 -16.53 -14.07 -12.06
N PRO A 26 -15.67 -15.08 -12.29
CA PRO A 26 -14.26 -15.02 -11.89
C PRO A 26 -13.60 -13.75 -12.41
N GLN A 27 -12.98 -13.00 -11.50
CA GLN A 27 -12.25 -11.78 -11.85
C GLN A 27 -10.77 -12.10 -12.02
N LYS A 28 -10.15 -11.59 -13.10
CA LYS A 28 -8.70 -11.52 -13.18
C LYS A 28 -8.25 -10.34 -12.32
N VAL A 29 -7.53 -10.63 -11.24
CA VAL A 29 -7.00 -9.61 -10.32
C VAL A 29 -5.49 -9.75 -10.26
N ASN A 30 -4.81 -8.60 -10.14
CA ASN A 30 -3.39 -8.55 -9.84
C ASN A 30 -3.25 -8.32 -8.33
N LEU A 31 -2.55 -9.22 -7.64
CA LEU A 31 -2.29 -9.11 -6.22
C LEU A 31 -0.77 -9.04 -6.00
N ILE A 32 -0.35 -8.14 -5.12
CA ILE A 32 1.02 -8.09 -4.63
C ILE A 32 1.02 -8.41 -3.14
N ALA A 33 1.97 -9.23 -2.73
CA ALA A 33 2.22 -9.56 -1.34
C ALA A 33 3.57 -8.97 -0.94
N ILE A 34 3.55 -8.10 0.07
CA ILE A 34 4.74 -7.50 0.67
C ILE A 34 4.61 -7.57 2.20
N GLU A 35 5.72 -7.82 2.88
CA GLU A 35 5.74 -8.04 4.33
C GLU A 35 6.33 -6.82 5.05
N ALA A 36 5.52 -6.18 5.89
CA ALA A 36 5.99 -5.11 6.75
C ALA A 36 6.90 -5.68 7.84
N PRO A 37 7.85 -4.89 8.38
CA PRO A 37 8.62 -5.35 9.53
C PRO A 37 7.71 -5.51 10.75
N SER A 38 8.02 -6.46 11.63
CA SER A 38 7.24 -6.79 12.83
C SER A 38 8.08 -6.68 14.10
N SER A 39 7.42 -6.59 15.25
CA SER A 39 8.03 -6.71 16.59
C SER A 39 9.08 -5.65 16.93
N GLY A 40 9.03 -4.48 16.29
CA GLY A 40 9.93 -3.37 16.62
C GLY A 40 9.44 -2.55 17.82
N GLN A 41 10.35 -1.73 18.34
CA GLN A 41 10.09 -0.83 19.46
C GLN A 41 10.96 0.42 19.35
N GLY A 42 10.53 1.51 20.00
CA GLY A 42 11.29 2.75 20.04
C GLY A 42 11.29 3.52 18.71
N VAL A 43 12.33 4.31 18.47
CA VAL A 43 12.50 5.09 17.23
C VAL A 43 12.95 4.16 16.11
N TYR A 44 12.44 4.38 14.89
CA TYR A 44 12.89 3.63 13.71
C TYR A 44 14.39 3.87 13.45
N THR A 45 15.13 2.79 13.26
CA THR A 45 16.52 2.85 12.78
C THR A 45 16.58 3.14 11.29
N ARG A 46 17.73 3.59 10.79
CA ARG A 46 17.95 3.78 9.35
C ARG A 46 17.70 2.49 8.57
N ASP A 47 18.21 1.37 9.05
CA ASP A 47 18.08 0.07 8.39
C ASP A 47 16.62 -0.37 8.29
N GLN A 48 15.82 -0.08 9.31
CA GLN A 48 14.37 -0.32 9.25
C GLN A 48 13.69 0.59 8.24
N ILE A 49 14.06 1.87 8.15
CA ILE A 49 13.51 2.80 7.16
C ILE A 49 13.87 2.34 5.74
N ASP A 50 15.12 1.98 5.51
CA ASP A 50 15.61 1.46 4.24
C ASP A 50 14.87 0.17 3.85
N TYR A 51 14.77 -0.78 4.76
CA TYR A 51 14.02 -2.03 4.55
C TYR A 51 12.58 -1.76 4.11
N ILE A 52 11.87 -0.86 4.78
CA ILE A 52 10.47 -0.52 4.46
C ILE A 52 10.39 0.12 3.07
N LEU A 53 11.28 1.07 2.76
CA LEU A 53 11.33 1.75 1.46
C LEU A 53 11.62 0.77 0.32
N VAL A 54 12.64 -0.08 0.47
CA VAL A 54 13.02 -1.09 -0.52
C VAL A 54 11.88 -2.08 -0.73
N THR A 55 11.23 -2.54 0.35
CA THR A 55 10.10 -3.47 0.26
C THR A 55 8.94 -2.88 -0.52
N CYS A 56 8.54 -1.64 -0.21
CA CYS A 56 7.53 -0.91 -0.97
C CYS A 56 7.93 -0.73 -2.43
N TYR A 57 9.14 -0.23 -2.68
CA TYR A 57 9.64 0.06 -4.01
C TYR A 57 9.65 -1.18 -4.90
N VAL A 58 10.23 -2.28 -4.42
CA VAL A 58 10.33 -3.53 -5.18
C VAL A 58 8.94 -4.09 -5.47
N GLY A 59 8.05 -4.14 -4.47
CA GLY A 59 6.68 -4.62 -4.66
C GLY A 59 5.90 -3.78 -5.66
N PHE A 60 6.01 -2.46 -5.57
CA PHE A 60 5.29 -1.51 -6.43
C PHE A 60 5.86 -1.51 -7.85
N LYS A 61 7.18 -1.63 -7.99
CA LYS A 61 7.82 -1.73 -9.30
C LYS A 61 7.45 -3.03 -10.01
N ALA A 62 7.43 -4.15 -9.28
CA ALA A 62 6.99 -5.42 -9.82
C ALA A 62 5.52 -5.36 -10.28
N ALA A 63 4.65 -4.72 -9.48
CA ALA A 63 3.24 -4.51 -9.83
C ALA A 63 3.10 -3.73 -11.14
N GLU A 64 3.83 -2.61 -11.28
CA GLU A 64 3.81 -1.76 -12.46
C GLU A 64 4.26 -2.55 -13.71
N LEU A 65 5.42 -3.20 -13.65
CA LEU A 65 5.94 -4.00 -14.77
C LEU A 65 4.97 -5.12 -15.19
N LEU A 66 4.38 -5.83 -14.23
CA LEU A 66 3.42 -6.90 -14.50
C LEU A 66 2.11 -6.37 -15.08
N ALA A 67 1.63 -5.21 -14.61
CA ALA A 67 0.43 -4.58 -15.12
C ALA A 67 0.64 -4.15 -16.59
N HIS A 68 1.78 -3.54 -16.90
CA HIS A 68 2.17 -3.19 -18.28
C HIS A 68 2.23 -4.43 -19.19
N LYS A 69 2.90 -5.49 -18.75
CA LYS A 69 3.01 -6.75 -19.51
C LYS A 69 1.63 -7.38 -19.76
N THR A 70 0.78 -7.42 -18.74
CA THR A 70 -0.58 -7.96 -18.82
C THR A 70 -1.43 -7.15 -19.81
N HIS A 71 -1.32 -5.82 -19.77
CA HIS A 71 -2.02 -4.96 -20.70
C HIS A 71 -1.60 -5.18 -22.15
N ALA A 72 -0.29 -5.25 -22.42
CA ALA A 72 0.25 -5.54 -23.75
C ALA A 72 -0.27 -6.88 -24.29
N LEU A 73 -0.24 -7.95 -23.48
CA LEU A 73 -0.77 -9.26 -23.86
C LEU A 73 -2.27 -9.23 -24.13
N ASN A 74 -3.04 -8.47 -23.35
CA ASN A 74 -4.47 -8.32 -23.56
C ASN A 74 -4.80 -7.59 -24.87
N ILE A 75 -3.99 -6.61 -25.28
CA ILE A 75 -4.11 -5.97 -26.60
C ILE A 75 -3.82 -6.98 -27.71
N SER A 76 -2.66 -7.65 -27.66
CA SER A 76 -2.24 -8.61 -28.69
C SER A 76 -3.23 -9.76 -28.87
N ASN A 77 -3.82 -10.23 -27.76
CA ASN A 77 -4.82 -11.31 -27.78
C ASN A 77 -6.26 -10.82 -28.04
N LYS A 78 -6.47 -9.53 -28.37
CA LYS A 78 -7.80 -8.93 -28.58
C LYS A 78 -8.77 -9.16 -27.41
N GLN A 79 -8.27 -9.28 -26.18
CA GLN A 79 -9.06 -9.49 -24.97
C GLN A 79 -9.65 -8.19 -24.41
N ILE A 80 -9.23 -7.03 -24.94
CA ILE A 80 -9.81 -5.72 -24.61
C ILE A 80 -10.34 -5.05 -25.88
N SER A 81 -11.42 -4.30 -25.73
CA SER A 81 -12.04 -3.58 -26.85
C SER A 81 -11.07 -2.56 -27.47
N SER A 82 -11.24 -2.23 -28.76
CA SER A 82 -10.46 -1.18 -29.43
C SER A 82 -10.54 0.16 -28.71
N ARG A 83 -11.71 0.49 -28.15
CA ARG A 83 -11.93 1.68 -27.30
C ARG A 83 -11.13 1.63 -26.00
N THR A 84 -10.90 0.45 -25.43
CA THR A 84 -10.08 0.28 -24.23
C THR A 84 -8.59 0.35 -24.58
N ALA A 85 -8.19 -0.25 -25.71
CA ALA A 85 -6.82 -0.22 -26.20
C ALA A 85 -6.35 1.20 -26.59
N SER A 86 -7.27 2.07 -27.02
CA SER A 86 -6.96 3.47 -27.36
C SER A 86 -6.85 4.41 -26.15
N ARG A 87 -7.20 3.96 -24.93
CA ARG A 87 -7.02 4.75 -23.71
C ARG A 87 -5.57 4.61 -23.23
N LYS A 88 -5.01 5.71 -22.71
CA LYS A 88 -3.71 5.66 -22.01
C LYS A 88 -3.79 4.62 -20.89
N PHE A 89 -2.90 3.63 -20.92
CA PHE A 89 -2.75 2.66 -19.85
C PHE A 89 -2.38 3.36 -18.54
N ARG A 90 -2.97 2.92 -17.43
CA ARG A 90 -2.68 3.43 -16.10
C ARG A 90 -2.42 2.28 -15.13
N THR A 91 -1.39 2.41 -14.31
CA THR A 91 -1.14 1.54 -13.17
C THR A 91 -1.68 2.21 -11.92
N ILE A 92 -2.62 1.55 -11.23
CA ILE A 92 -3.24 2.03 -10.00
C ILE A 92 -2.97 0.99 -8.90
N ILE A 93 -2.39 1.40 -7.78
CA ILE A 93 -2.24 0.54 -6.60
C ILE A 93 -3.30 0.93 -5.57
N HIS A 94 -4.06 -0.07 -5.13
CA HIS A 94 -4.96 0.04 -3.98
C HIS A 94 -4.27 -0.54 -2.74
N THR A 95 -4.15 0.26 -1.68
CA THR A 95 -3.48 -0.13 -0.43
C THR A 95 -4.23 0.40 0.80
N GLY A 96 -3.65 0.25 1.99
CA GLY A 96 -4.15 0.83 3.23
C GLY A 96 -3.08 0.81 4.32
N TRP A 97 -3.51 0.55 5.56
CA TRP A 97 -2.69 0.53 6.77
C TRP A 97 -1.74 -0.68 6.85
N TRP A 98 -0.88 -0.86 5.84
CA TRP A 98 0.10 -1.94 5.75
C TRP A 98 0.99 -1.95 7.00
N GLY A 99 1.02 -3.09 7.70
CA GLY A 99 1.83 -3.27 8.91
C GLY A 99 1.38 -2.49 10.16
N CYS A 100 0.33 -1.67 10.11
CA CYS A 100 -0.03 -0.79 11.25
C CYS A 100 -0.97 -1.45 12.28
N GLY A 101 -1.47 -2.65 11.99
CA GLY A 101 -2.34 -3.43 12.90
C GLY A 101 -1.52 -4.33 13.83
N ALA A 102 -1.58 -5.64 13.61
CA ALA A 102 -0.89 -6.64 14.43
C ALA A 102 0.63 -6.42 14.53
N TYR A 103 1.26 -5.80 13.53
CA TYR A 103 2.70 -5.55 13.55
C TYR A 103 3.08 -4.25 14.28
N GLY A 104 2.11 -3.38 14.60
CA GLY A 104 2.35 -2.16 15.38
C GLY A 104 3.21 -1.12 14.68
N ASN A 105 3.26 -1.08 13.35
CA ASN A 105 4.00 -0.01 12.68
C ASN A 105 3.32 1.34 12.82
N ASN A 106 4.13 2.40 12.79
CA ASN A 106 3.67 3.77 12.79
C ASN A 106 2.96 4.12 11.48
N ARG A 107 1.72 4.62 11.57
CA ARG A 107 0.90 4.96 10.41
C ARG A 107 1.56 5.96 9.48
N GLN A 108 2.13 7.04 10.02
CA GLN A 108 2.80 8.07 9.20
C GLN A 108 4.02 7.48 8.47
N MET A 109 4.84 6.67 9.14
CA MET A 109 5.98 5.96 8.54
C MET A 109 5.54 5.06 7.37
N MET A 110 4.50 4.26 7.58
CA MET A 110 4.05 3.33 6.55
C MET A 110 3.39 4.04 5.37
N VAL A 111 2.68 5.16 5.60
CA VAL A 111 2.07 5.93 4.51
C VAL A 111 3.13 6.67 3.69
N LEU A 112 4.08 7.36 4.34
CA LEU A 112 5.08 8.15 3.61
C LEU A 112 5.96 7.27 2.72
N THR A 113 6.33 6.07 3.20
CA THR A 113 7.18 5.13 2.44
C THR A 113 6.43 4.55 1.24
N GLN A 114 5.14 4.22 1.39
CA GLN A 114 4.29 3.82 0.26
C GLN A 114 4.13 4.94 -0.77
N MET A 115 3.96 6.19 -0.34
CA MET A 115 3.87 7.35 -1.25
C MET A 115 5.17 7.59 -2.03
N LEU A 116 6.33 7.52 -1.37
CA LEU A 116 7.64 7.64 -2.03
C LEU A 116 7.86 6.53 -3.05
N ALA A 117 7.57 5.29 -2.67
CA ALA A 117 7.67 4.16 -3.58
C ALA A 117 6.75 4.33 -4.80
N ALA A 118 5.50 4.75 -4.60
CA ALA A 118 4.57 5.01 -5.70
C ALA A 118 5.11 6.08 -6.67
N TYR A 119 5.67 7.16 -6.13
CA TYR A 119 6.30 8.22 -6.93
C TYR A 119 7.51 7.70 -7.72
N TRP A 120 8.47 7.03 -7.08
CA TRP A 120 9.71 6.58 -7.74
C TRP A 120 9.51 5.45 -8.76
N THR A 121 8.42 4.69 -8.64
CA THR A 121 8.11 3.59 -9.56
C THR A 121 7.28 4.04 -10.77
N GLY A 122 6.78 5.28 -10.77
CA GLY A 122 6.00 5.84 -11.87
C GLY A 122 4.55 5.34 -11.92
N ILE A 123 4.00 4.89 -10.78
CA ILE A 123 2.59 4.51 -10.67
C ILE A 123 1.71 5.76 -10.87
N ASP A 124 0.63 5.62 -11.64
CA ASP A 124 -0.25 6.76 -11.96
C ASP A 124 -1.13 7.20 -10.78
N GLU A 125 -1.48 6.28 -9.88
CA GLU A 125 -2.33 6.58 -8.72
C GLU A 125 -2.13 5.58 -7.58
N LEU A 126 -1.99 6.10 -6.36
CA LEU A 126 -2.01 5.33 -5.13
C LEU A 126 -3.33 5.61 -4.39
N VAL A 127 -4.25 4.64 -4.40
CA VAL A 127 -5.54 4.73 -3.71
C VAL A 127 -5.38 4.15 -2.32
N PHE A 128 -5.50 4.99 -1.30
CA PHE A 128 -5.34 4.60 0.09
C PHE A 128 -6.68 4.43 0.79
N HIS A 129 -6.99 3.20 1.22
CA HIS A 129 -8.24 2.86 1.89
C HIS A 129 -8.08 2.94 3.41
N THR A 130 -8.69 3.95 4.03
CA THR A 130 -8.54 4.21 5.48
C THR A 130 -9.53 3.46 6.37
N GLN A 131 -10.63 2.96 5.81
CA GLN A 131 -11.84 2.43 6.49
C GLN A 131 -12.59 3.42 7.40
N THR A 132 -11.90 4.36 8.05
CA THR A 132 -12.45 5.42 8.92
C THR A 132 -11.70 6.75 8.67
N ARG A 133 -12.20 7.86 9.22
CA ARG A 133 -11.52 9.17 9.15
C ARG A 133 -10.56 9.46 10.30
N GLU A 134 -10.45 8.54 11.26
CA GLU A 134 -9.74 8.75 12.54
C GLU A 134 -8.25 9.08 12.36
N HIS A 135 -7.64 8.56 11.30
CA HIS A 135 -6.19 8.65 11.06
C HIS A 135 -5.84 9.49 9.81
N GLU A 136 -6.75 10.35 9.34
CA GLU A 136 -6.47 11.20 8.17
C GLU A 136 -5.29 12.16 8.38
N ASN A 137 -5.02 12.55 9.63
CA ASN A 137 -3.90 13.42 9.96
C ASN A 137 -2.54 12.75 9.69
N ASP A 138 -2.43 11.43 9.89
CA ASP A 138 -1.20 10.68 9.57
C ASP A 138 -0.91 10.73 8.07
N ILE A 139 -1.96 10.65 7.24
CA ILE A 139 -1.86 10.77 5.78
C ILE A 139 -1.46 12.19 5.37
N ARG A 140 -2.06 13.21 5.99
CA ARG A 140 -1.70 14.62 5.72
C ARG A 140 -0.24 14.89 6.07
N ALA A 141 0.22 14.44 7.24
CA ALA A 141 1.60 14.62 7.69
C ALA A 141 2.59 13.86 6.78
N ALA A 142 2.26 12.62 6.41
CA ALA A 142 3.04 11.85 5.45
C ALA A 142 3.16 12.57 4.10
N LYS A 143 2.04 13.07 3.55
CA LYS A 143 2.03 13.79 2.28
C LYS A 143 2.88 15.06 2.33
N GLN A 144 2.74 15.88 3.38
CA GLN A 144 3.55 17.09 3.56
C GLN A 144 5.04 16.78 3.58
N PHE A 145 5.43 15.71 4.28
CA PHE A 145 6.82 15.25 4.29
C PHE A 145 7.27 14.83 2.89
N VAL A 146 6.49 13.97 2.21
CA VAL A 146 6.80 13.49 0.85
C VAL A 146 7.02 14.66 -0.08
N ASP A 147 6.10 15.62 -0.13
CA ASP A 147 6.18 16.82 -0.97
C ASP A 147 7.50 17.60 -0.74
N SER A 148 8.01 17.60 0.50
CA SER A 148 9.27 18.27 0.86
C SER A 148 10.54 17.55 0.36
N VAL A 149 10.45 16.24 0.08
CA VAL A 149 11.60 15.41 -0.33
C VAL A 149 11.51 14.90 -1.77
N LEU A 150 10.41 15.13 -2.50
CA LEU A 150 10.23 14.63 -3.89
C LEU A 150 11.36 15.05 -4.85
N LYS A 151 11.98 16.22 -4.62
CA LYS A 151 13.08 16.73 -5.46
C LYS A 151 14.45 16.21 -5.05
N GLU A 152 14.55 15.50 -3.93
CA GLU A 152 15.79 14.89 -3.48
C GLU A 152 16.19 13.74 -4.42
N ARG A 153 17.46 13.72 -4.81
CA ARG A 153 17.97 12.73 -5.78
C ARG A 153 18.77 11.62 -5.12
N LYS A 154 19.23 11.85 -3.89
CA LYS A 154 20.01 10.86 -3.13
C LYS A 154 19.09 10.16 -2.12
N LEU A 155 18.99 8.83 -2.23
CA LEU A 155 18.20 8.02 -1.31
C LEU A 155 18.64 8.22 0.14
N ASP A 156 19.96 8.27 0.40
CA ASP A 156 20.49 8.50 1.74
C ASP A 156 19.96 9.79 2.36
N ASN A 157 19.89 10.89 1.60
CA ASN A 157 19.33 12.14 2.09
C ASN A 157 17.83 12.03 2.44
N VAL A 158 17.08 11.20 1.71
CA VAL A 158 15.66 10.94 2.04
C VAL A 158 15.56 10.13 3.33
N ILE A 159 16.37 9.08 3.47
CA ILE A 159 16.44 8.27 4.70
C ILE A 159 16.83 9.14 5.89
N ASP A 160 17.83 10.02 5.76
CA ASP A 160 18.26 10.97 6.79
C ASP A 160 17.10 11.85 7.26
N LYS A 161 16.35 12.41 6.31
CA LYS A 161 15.21 13.28 6.60
C LYS A 161 14.07 12.52 7.26
N ILE A 162 13.80 11.27 6.85
CA ILE A 162 12.81 10.42 7.52
C ILE A 162 13.27 10.09 8.94
N PHE A 163 14.54 9.74 9.12
CA PHE A 163 15.13 9.43 10.42
C PHE A 163 15.02 10.63 11.39
N GLN A 164 15.22 11.84 10.90
CA GLN A 164 15.06 13.09 11.67
C GLN A 164 13.62 13.35 12.16
N LEU A 165 12.60 12.72 11.56
CA LEU A 165 11.23 12.78 12.08
C LEU A 165 11.10 12.09 13.45
N ASN A 166 12.07 11.24 13.84
CA ASN A 166 12.07 10.50 15.10
C ASN A 166 10.76 9.73 15.35
N LEU A 167 10.14 9.23 14.28
CA LEU A 167 8.92 8.43 14.37
C LEU A 167 9.22 7.17 15.19
N LYS A 168 8.25 6.79 16.01
CA LYS A 168 8.33 5.63 16.89
C LYS A 168 7.35 4.57 16.45
N TRP A 169 7.74 3.32 16.63
CA TRP A 169 6.84 2.17 16.53
C TRP A 169 5.57 2.43 17.36
N ASP A 170 4.44 2.01 16.79
CA ASP A 170 3.13 2.10 17.42
C ASP A 170 2.84 0.81 18.19
N ARG A 171 1.65 0.70 18.80
CA ARG A 171 1.26 -0.52 19.52
C ARG A 171 0.57 -1.51 18.58
N SER A 172 0.97 -2.78 18.68
CA SER A 172 0.18 -3.88 18.11
C SER A 172 -1.22 -3.91 18.73
N ASN A 173 -2.23 -4.14 17.89
CA ASN A 173 -3.62 -4.24 18.32
C ASN A 173 -4.10 -5.68 18.57
N ASN A 174 -3.21 -6.69 18.56
CA ASN A 174 -3.49 -8.10 18.86
C ASN A 174 -4.77 -8.64 18.18
N THR A 175 -4.98 -8.28 16.91
CA THR A 175 -6.17 -8.67 16.11
C THR A 175 -6.39 -10.16 15.99
#